data_AF-A0A0E3PSP2-F1
#
_entry.id   AF-A0A0E3PSP2-F1
#
_cell.length_a   1.000
_cell.length_b   1.000
_cell.length_c   1.000
_cell.angle_alpha   90.00
_cell.angle_beta   90.00
_cell.angle_gamma   90.00
#
_symmetry.space_group_name_H-M   'P 1'
#
loop_
_entity.id
_entity.type
_entity.pdbx_description
1 polymer ?
#
loop_
_entity_poly.entity_id
_entity_poly.type
_entity_poly.pdbx_seq_one_letter_code
_entity_poly.pdbx_strand_id
1 'polypeptide(L)'
;MHLSGYHSPRQLYEDSQYGTIQELRALREGEVYSLAATPCKSERLEFPINLMIEAKAVYPDRFSDVELEPWIRDYFVELYGTNETKTDELMDSLMLEYLEIV
;
A
#
# COMPACT_ATOMS: atom_id res chain seq x y z
N MET A 1 -11.52 -10.74 -15.02
CA MET A 1 -11.25 -10.14 -13.71
C MET A 1 -11.53 -8.65 -13.86
N HIS A 2 -12.61 -8.13 -13.28
CA HIS A 2 -12.69 -6.67 -13.09
C HIS A 2 -11.70 -6.36 -11.98
N LEU A 3 -10.56 -5.76 -12.34
CA LEU A 3 -9.79 -5.00 -11.34
C LEU A 3 -10.78 -3.94 -10.84
N SER A 4 -11.20 -4.03 -9.58
CA SER A 4 -11.68 -2.85 -8.88
C SER A 4 -10.61 -1.79 -9.13
N GLY A 5 -10.96 -0.69 -9.80
CA GLY A 5 -9.96 0.31 -10.20
C GLY A 5 -9.10 0.74 -9.02
N TYR A 6 -7.90 1.26 -9.30
CA TYR A 6 -7.08 1.84 -8.26
C TYR A 6 -7.74 3.13 -7.75
N HIS A 7 -7.87 3.27 -6.43
CA HIS A 7 -8.47 4.43 -5.77
C HIS A 7 -7.51 4.97 -4.70
N SER A 8 -7.06 6.21 -4.85
CA SER A 8 -6.24 6.88 -3.82
C SER A 8 -7.11 7.13 -2.58
N PRO A 9 -6.54 7.00 -1.35
CA PRO A 9 -7.24 7.36 -0.12
C PRO A 9 -7.79 8.78 -0.17
N ARG A 10 -7.11 9.68 -0.89
CA ARG A 10 -7.48 11.09 -1.09
C ARG A 10 -8.90 11.27 -1.63
N GLN A 11 -9.36 10.35 -2.48
CA GLN A 11 -10.71 10.40 -3.05
C GLN A 11 -11.79 10.40 -1.97
N LEU A 12 -11.57 9.70 -0.85
CA LEU A 12 -12.51 9.66 0.26
C LEU A 12 -12.59 10.98 1.04
N TYR A 13 -11.58 11.86 0.92
CA TYR A 13 -11.56 13.17 1.55
C TYR A 13 -12.07 14.28 0.62
N GLU A 14 -11.76 14.19 -0.67
CA GLU A 14 -11.95 15.30 -1.62
C GLU A 14 -13.21 15.17 -2.48
N ASP A 15 -13.67 13.96 -2.76
CA ASP A 15 -14.81 13.77 -3.66
C ASP A 15 -16.15 13.95 -2.94
N SER A 16 -16.97 14.84 -3.48
CA SER A 16 -18.33 15.14 -3.03
C SER A 16 -19.23 13.91 -2.84
N GLN A 17 -19.00 12.82 -3.59
CA GLN A 17 -19.78 11.60 -3.46
C GLN A 17 -19.63 10.92 -2.08
N TYR A 18 -18.54 11.19 -1.36
CA TYR A 18 -18.26 10.66 -0.01
C TYR A 18 -18.65 11.63 1.12
N GLY A 19 -19.45 12.66 0.83
CA GLY A 19 -19.87 13.65 1.83
C GLY A 19 -20.60 13.06 3.05
N THR A 20 -21.31 11.95 2.87
CA THR A 20 -22.11 11.30 3.94
C THR A 20 -21.27 10.57 4.98
N ILE A 21 -20.00 10.26 4.68
CA ILE A 21 -19.11 9.49 5.57
C ILE A 21 -18.03 10.35 6.25
N GLN A 22 -17.97 11.66 5.98
CA GLN A 22 -16.91 12.55 6.47
C GLN A 22 -16.81 12.62 8.00
N GLU A 23 -17.87 12.27 8.74
CA GLU A 23 -17.87 12.25 10.20
C GLU A 23 -17.18 11.00 10.80
N LEU A 24 -16.83 10.01 9.98
CA LEU A 24 -16.08 8.85 10.45
C LEU A 24 -14.72 9.27 11.00
N ARG A 25 -14.35 8.71 12.15
CA ARG A 25 -13.10 9.03 12.85
C ARG A 25 -11.88 8.96 11.92
N ALA A 26 -11.76 7.89 11.14
CA ALA A 26 -10.64 7.70 10.21
C ALA A 26 -10.50 8.86 9.20
N LEU A 27 -11.63 9.38 8.68
CA LEU A 27 -11.62 10.52 7.76
C LEU A 27 -11.32 11.83 8.47
N ARG A 28 -11.85 12.02 9.69
CA ARG A 28 -11.57 13.22 10.49
C ARG A 28 -10.12 13.31 10.95
N GLU A 29 -9.49 12.18 11.23
CA GLU A 29 -8.11 12.10 11.75
C GLU A 29 -7.07 11.91 10.64
N GLY A 30 -7.48 11.76 9.38
CA GLY A 30 -6.55 11.56 8.27
C GLY A 30 -5.94 10.15 8.22
N GLU A 31 -6.59 9.17 8.84
CA GLU A 31 -6.10 7.80 9.04
C GLU A 31 -6.69 6.82 8.01
N VAL A 32 -6.72 7.21 6.74
CA VAL A 32 -7.14 6.35 5.63
C VAL A 32 -5.96 6.06 4.73
N TYR A 33 -5.72 4.77 4.50
CA TYR A 33 -4.55 4.27 3.78
C TYR A 33 -4.98 3.21 2.75
N SER A 34 -4.21 3.11 1.66
CA SER A 34 -4.39 2.05 0.66
C SER A 34 -3.46 0.87 0.95
N LEU A 35 -3.84 -0.29 0.42
CA LEU A 35 -2.95 -1.45 0.35
C LEU A 35 -2.33 -1.54 -1.05
N ALA A 36 -1.21 -2.24 -1.17
CA ALA A 36 -0.60 -2.49 -2.47
C ALA A 36 -1.56 -3.26 -3.37
N ALA A 37 -1.44 -3.03 -4.68
CA ALA A 37 -2.23 -3.72 -5.70
C ALA A 37 -1.86 -5.21 -5.76
N THR A 38 -2.43 -5.97 -4.83
CA THR A 38 -2.18 -7.40 -4.67
C THR A 38 -3.45 -8.16 -5.05
N PRO A 39 -3.37 -9.20 -5.88
CA PRO A 39 -4.55 -10.02 -6.19
C PRO A 39 -5.16 -10.59 -4.90
N CYS A 40 -6.49 -10.60 -4.78
CA CYS A 40 -7.27 -10.97 -3.57
C CYS A 40 -7.15 -12.44 -3.09
N LYS A 41 -5.99 -13.09 -3.16
CA LYS A 41 -5.77 -14.44 -2.62
C LYS A 41 -4.73 -14.44 -1.51
N SER A 42 -5.15 -14.92 -0.34
CA SER A 42 -4.48 -14.91 0.96
C SER A 42 -3.24 -15.79 1.12
N GLU A 43 -2.80 -16.49 0.08
CA GLU A 43 -1.73 -17.50 0.17
C GLU A 43 -0.47 -17.11 -0.61
N ARG A 44 -0.35 -15.85 -1.01
CA ARG A 44 0.79 -15.43 -1.81
C ARG A 44 1.93 -14.91 -0.96
N LEU A 45 3.13 -15.10 -1.49
CA LEU A 45 4.36 -14.64 -0.86
C LEU A 45 4.43 -13.11 -0.78
N GLU A 46 3.59 -12.36 -1.49
CA GLU A 46 3.51 -10.90 -1.35
C GLU A 46 2.71 -10.43 -0.12
N PHE A 47 2.04 -11.32 0.61
CA PHE A 47 1.24 -10.95 1.78
C PHE A 47 2.01 -10.14 2.85
N PRO A 48 3.29 -10.45 3.18
CA PRO A 48 4.09 -9.65 4.11
C PRO A 48 4.25 -8.18 3.71
N ILE A 49 4.15 -7.86 2.41
CA ILE A 49 4.22 -6.47 1.94
C ILE A 49 3.03 -5.67 2.46
N ASN A 50 1.81 -6.20 2.34
CA ASN A 50 0.63 -5.53 2.89
C ASN A 50 0.69 -5.42 4.41
N LEU A 51 1.19 -6.44 5.11
CA LEU A 51 1.38 -6.35 6.56
C LEU A 51 2.36 -5.24 6.95
N MET A 52 3.44 -5.06 6.19
CA MET A 52 4.40 -3.98 6.45
C MET A 52 3.78 -2.60 6.20
N ILE A 53 3.02 -2.47 5.11
CA ILE A 53 2.25 -1.26 4.77
C ILE A 53 1.27 -0.92 5.90
N GLU A 54 0.45 -1.88 6.34
CA GLU A 54 -0.48 -1.71 7.46
C GLU A 54 0.24 -1.35 8.76
N ALA A 55 1.35 -2.02 9.05
CA ALA A 55 2.11 -1.79 10.28
C ALA A 55 2.70 -0.38 10.34
N LYS A 56 3.27 0.12 9.22
CA LYS A 56 3.78 1.49 9.13
C LYS A 56 2.65 2.52 9.19
N ALA A 57 1.52 2.26 8.53
CA ALA A 57 0.37 3.16 8.56
C ALA A 57 -0.25 3.29 9.97
N VAL A 58 -0.40 2.17 10.68
CA VAL A 58 -1.06 2.15 12.01
C VAL A 58 -0.09 2.51 13.14
N TYR A 59 1.20 2.22 13.00
CA TYR A 59 2.22 2.46 14.02
C TYR A 59 3.46 3.19 13.47
N PRO A 60 3.31 4.39 12.87
CA PRO A 60 4.39 5.05 12.12
C PRO A 60 5.65 5.29 12.97
N ASP A 61 5.51 5.66 14.25
CA ASP A 61 6.65 5.87 15.14
C ASP A 61 7.47 4.58 15.38
N ARG A 62 6.80 3.42 15.43
CA ARG A 62 7.45 2.11 15.66
C ARG A 62 8.15 1.56 14.43
N PHE A 63 7.75 2.03 13.24
CA PHE A 63 8.29 1.65 11.93
C PHE A 63 8.90 2.88 11.23
N SER A 64 9.43 3.82 12.01
CA SER A 64 10.02 5.07 11.53
C SER A 64 11.36 4.85 10.83
N ASP A 65 12.03 3.72 11.11
CA ASP A 65 13.26 3.26 10.51
C ASP A 65 13.05 2.47 9.20
N VAL A 66 11.81 2.14 8.85
CA VAL A 66 11.47 1.39 7.64
C VAL A 66 11.09 2.32 6.51
N GLU A 67 11.90 2.38 5.46
CA GLU A 67 11.51 2.95 4.16
C GLU A 67 10.85 1.85 3.31
N LEU A 68 9.59 2.03 2.93
CA LEU A 68 8.81 0.98 2.27
C LEU A 68 9.40 0.55 0.92
N GLU A 69 9.80 1.49 0.07
CA GLU A 69 10.30 1.14 -1.26
C GLU A 69 11.58 0.29 -1.20
N PRO A 70 12.65 0.69 -0.48
CA PRO A 70 13.83 -0.16 -0.29
C PRO A 70 13.49 -1.51 0.34
N TRP A 71 12.63 -1.53 1.37
CA TRP A 71 12.27 -2.76 2.07
C TRP A 71 11.57 -3.77 1.15
N ILE A 72 10.65 -3.32 0.29
CA ILE A 72 9.94 -4.19 -0.66
C ILE A 72 10.89 -4.67 -1.78
N ARG A 73 11.79 -3.81 -2.26
CA ARG A 73 12.81 -4.21 -3.24
C ARG A 73 13.68 -5.34 -2.71
N ASP A 74 14.20 -5.18 -1.49
CA ASP A 74 15.01 -6.20 -0.82
C ASP A 74 14.22 -7.48 -0.62
N TYR A 75 12.95 -7.38 -0.22
CA TYR A 75 12.05 -8.52 -0.09
C TYR A 75 11.94 -9.33 -1.39
N PHE A 76 11.75 -8.69 -2.55
CA PHE A 76 11.68 -9.39 -3.84
C PHE A 76 13.00 -10.04 -4.23
N VAL A 77 14.13 -9.35 -4.01
CA VAL A 77 15.46 -9.89 -4.33
C VAL A 77 15.75 -11.13 -3.47
N GLU A 78 15.48 -11.07 -2.17
CA GLU A 78 15.69 -12.21 -1.26
C GLU A 78 14.76 -13.39 -1.57
N LEU A 79 13.49 -13.10 -1.87
CA LEU A 79 12.48 -14.14 -2.09
C LEU A 79 12.63 -14.85 -3.43
N TYR A 80 12.90 -14.10 -4.50
CA TYR A 80 12.85 -14.60 -5.87
C TYR A 80 14.19 -14.56 -6.60
N GLY A 81 15.25 -13.97 -6.02
CA GLY A 81 16.56 -13.84 -6.66
C GLY A 81 16.53 -12.95 -7.90
N THR A 82 15.70 -11.90 -7.89
CA THR A 82 15.48 -11.03 -9.04
C THR A 82 16.69 -10.17 -9.35
N ASN A 83 16.88 -9.86 -10.63
CA ASN A 83 17.77 -8.78 -11.05
C ASN A 83 17.02 -7.43 -11.01
N GLU A 84 17.75 -6.33 -11.18
CA GLU A 84 17.21 -4.97 -11.13
C GLU A 84 15.96 -4.79 -12.02
N THR A 85 16.04 -5.16 -13.30
CA THR A 85 14.91 -5.06 -14.22
C THR A 85 13.67 -5.82 -13.75
N LYS A 86 13.84 -7.05 -13.26
CA LYS A 86 12.72 -7.85 -12.76
C LYS A 86 12.17 -7.29 -11.44
N THR A 87 13.03 -6.76 -10.58
CA THR A 87 12.60 -6.08 -9.36
C THR A 87 11.77 -4.84 -9.70
N ASP A 88 12.20 -4.01 -10.66
CA ASP A 88 11.44 -2.84 -11.11
C ASP A 88 10.06 -3.23 -11.67
N GLU A 89 9.98 -4.25 -12.52
CA GLU A 89 8.70 -4.77 -13.04
C GLU A 89 7.74 -5.21 -11.91
N LEU A 90 8.28 -5.83 -10.85
CA LEU A 90 7.49 -6.26 -9.70
C LEU A 90 7.04 -5.07 -8.85
N MET A 91 7.92 -4.09 -8.62
CA MET A 91 7.60 -2.86 -7.90
C MET A 91 6.49 -2.06 -8.61
N ASP A 92 6.58 -1.91 -9.93
CA ASP A 92 5.55 -1.24 -10.74
C ASP A 92 4.19 -1.95 -10.63
N SER A 93 4.20 -3.28 -10.55
CA SER A 93 2.98 -4.08 -10.42
C SER A 93 2.23 -3.86 -9.10
N LEU A 94 2.92 -3.39 -8.05
CA LEU A 94 2.33 -3.09 -6.75
C LEU A 94 1.64 -1.73 -6.69
N MET A 95 1.90 -0.83 -7.67
CA MET A 95 1.32 0.52 -7.73
C MET A 95 1.54 1.33 -6.44
N LEU A 96 2.75 1.25 -5.86
CA LEU A 96 3.06 1.86 -4.57
C LEU A 96 2.96 3.39 -4.56
N GLU A 97 3.13 4.04 -5.72
CA GLU A 97 3.08 5.51 -5.88
C GLU A 97 1.80 6.14 -5.33
N TYR A 98 0.73 5.35 -5.26
CA TYR A 98 -0.57 5.82 -4.83
C TYR A 98 -0.92 5.47 -3.38
N LEU A 99 -0.03 4.81 -2.65
CA LEU A 99 -0.26 4.52 -1.24
C LEU A 99 -0.36 5.80 -0.42
N GLU A 100 0.31 6.87 -0.86
CA GLU A 100 0.38 8.17 -0.17
C GLU A 100 0.81 8.03 1.31
N ILE A 101 1.54 6.95 1.62
CA ILE A 101 2.11 6.70 2.95
C ILE A 101 3.46 7.41 3.02
N VAL A 102 3.57 8.33 3.96
CA VAL A 102 4.79 9.10 4.27
C VAL A 102 5.84 8.21 4.94
#